data_AF-Q24Z36-F1
#
_entry.id   AF-Q24Z36-F1
#
_cell.length_a   1.000
_cell.length_b   1.000
_cell.length_c   1.000
_cell.angle_alpha   90.00
_cell.angle_beta   90.00
_cell.angle_gamma   90.00
#
_symmetry.space_group_name_H-M   'P 1'
#
loop_
_entity.id
_entity.type
_entity.pdbx_description
1 polymer ?
#
loop_
_entity_poly.entity_id
_entity_poly.type
_entity_poly.pdbx_seq_one_letter_code
_entity_poly.pdbx_strand_id
1 'polypeptide(L)' 'MDNYKAVLDFFAKAEQPARTGDVAEATGIDKKEVEKVMNTLKKEEKIVSPKRCFWEINKA' A
#
# COMPACT_ATOMS: atom_id res chain seq x y z
N MET A 1 11.87 1.91 10.44
CA MET A 1 10.86 2.88 9.93
C MET A 1 10.92 2.89 8.40
N ASP A 2 10.99 1.70 7.79
CA ASP A 2 11.39 1.54 6.39
C ASP A 2 10.26 0.91 5.58
N ASN A 3 9.47 0.05 6.23
CA ASN A 3 8.29 -0.59 5.66
C ASN A 3 7.27 0.42 5.13
N TYR A 4 7.02 1.52 5.85
CA TYR A 4 6.08 2.56 5.39
C TYR A 4 6.53 3.16 4.05
N LYS A 5 7.82 3.49 3.97
CA LYS A 5 8.40 4.12 2.79
C LYS A 5 8.50 3.12 1.64
N ALA A 6 8.85 1.87 1.92
CA ALA A 6 8.92 0.79 0.94
C ALA A 6 7.55 0.45 0.35
N VAL A 7 6.51 0.35 1.18
CA VAL A 7 5.12 0.14 0.74
C VAL A 7 4.62 1.35 -0.07
N LEU A 8 4.88 2.57 0.41
CA LEU A 8 4.48 3.79 -0.30
C LEU A 8 5.20 3.91 -1.65
N ASP A 9 6.50 3.62 -1.72
CA ASP A 9 7.30 3.62 -2.94
C ASP A 9 6.87 2.50 -3.91
N PHE A 10 6.53 1.32 -3.37
CA PHE A 10 5.92 0.23 -4.13
C PHE A 10 4.59 0.69 -4.74
N PHE A 11 3.70 1.30 -3.97
CA PHE A 11 2.45 1.85 -4.51
C PHE A 11 2.67 3.05 -5.45
N ALA A 12 3.72 3.84 -5.25
CA ALA A 12 4.07 4.98 -6.12
C ALA A 12 4.55 4.53 -7.50
N LYS A 13 5.28 3.40 -7.54
CA LYS A 13 5.76 2.72 -8.74
C LYS A 13 4.74 1.75 -9.32
N ALA A 14 3.85 1.20 -8.50
CA ALA A 14 2.77 0.36 -8.95
C ALA A 14 1.75 1.22 -9.68
N GLU A 15 1.72 1.09 -11.00
CA GLU A 15 0.69 1.68 -11.87
C GLU A 15 -0.67 0.96 -11.73
N GLN A 16 -0.73 -0.08 -10.90
CA GLN A 16 -1.91 -0.91 -10.72
C GLN A 16 -2.32 -1.01 -9.26
N PRO A 17 -3.64 -1.09 -8.98
CA PRO A 17 -4.14 -1.34 -7.64
C PRO A 17 -3.63 -2.70 -7.14
N ALA A 18 -3.04 -2.73 -5.95
CA ALA A 18 -2.55 -3.94 -5.31
C ALA A 18 -3.28 -4.21 -3.99
N ARG A 19 -3.40 -5.48 -3.62
CA ARG A 19 -4.00 -5.86 -2.34
C ARG A 19 -2.93 -5.91 -1.25
N THR A 20 -3.34 -5.82 0.01
CA THR A 20 -2.43 -5.97 1.15
C THR A 20 -1.61 -7.26 1.08
N GLY A 21 -2.20 -8.35 0.57
CA GLY A 21 -1.49 -9.62 0.34
C GLY A 21 -0.44 -9.52 -0.77
N ASP A 22 -0.83 -9.04 -1.95
CA ASP A 22 0.09 -8.86 -3.08
C ASP A 22 1.25 -7.91 -2.74
N VAL A 23 0.99 -6.84 -1.99
CA VAL A 23 2.00 -5.88 -1.56
C VAL A 23 2.95 -6.52 -0.56
N ALA A 24 2.44 -7.28 0.41
CA ALA A 24 3.27 -8.03 1.36
C ALA A 24 4.18 -9.05 0.66
N GLU A 25 3.66 -9.76 -0.33
CA GLU A 25 4.45 -10.72 -1.12
C GLU A 25 5.47 -10.02 -2.03
N ALA A 26 5.08 -8.93 -2.70
CA ALA A 26 5.96 -8.21 -3.62
C ALA A 26 7.05 -7.40 -2.92
N THR A 27 6.75 -6.83 -1.74
CA THR A 27 7.74 -6.08 -0.94
C THR A 27 8.50 -6.94 0.06
N GLY A 28 8.06 -8.18 0.27
CA GLY A 28 8.60 -9.07 1.31
C GLY A 28 8.32 -8.58 2.74
N ILE A 29 7.38 -7.65 2.91
CA ILE A 29 7.02 -7.07 4.19
C ILE A 29 5.94 -7.92 4.84
N ASP A 30 6.05 -8.12 6.16
CA ASP A 30 5.07 -8.88 6.93
C ASP A 30 3.65 -8.29 6.75
N LYS A 31 2.64 -9.15 6.56
CA LYS A 31 1.25 -8.70 6.36
C LYS A 31 0.78 -7.75 7.45
N LYS A 32 1.21 -7.96 8.71
CA LYS A 32 0.89 -7.06 9.83
C LYS A 32 1.46 -5.65 9.63
N GLU A 33 2.67 -5.55 9.10
CA GLU A 33 3.32 -4.27 8.84
C GLU A 33 2.70 -3.57 7.64
N VAL A 34 2.45 -4.29 6.54
CA VAL A 34 1.74 -3.75 5.38
C VAL A 34 0.34 -3.26 5.77
N GLU A 35 -0.39 -4.00 6.60
CA GLU A 35 -1.72 -3.61 7.07
C GLU A 35 -1.70 -2.35 7.96
N LYS A 36 -0.73 -2.23 8.88
CA LYS A 36 -0.54 -0.99 9.67
C LYS A 36 -0.23 0.20 8.77
N VAL A 37 0.68 0.00 7.81
CA VAL A 37 1.09 1.03 6.86
C VAL A 37 -0.10 1.45 6.01
N MET A 38 -0.83 0.51 5.41
CA MET A 38 -2.02 0.80 4.60
C MET A 38 -3.11 1.49 5.40
N ASN A 39 -3.35 1.10 6.67
CA ASN A 39 -4.29 1.83 7.52
C ASN A 39 -3.85 3.28 7.78
N THR A 40 -2.55 3.51 7.91
CA THR A 40 -1.99 4.86 8.09
C THR A 40 -2.11 5.67 6.80
N LEU A 41 -1.70 5.08 5.67
CA LEU A 41 -1.80 5.70 4.34
C LEU A 41 -3.24 6.01 3.94
N LYS A 42 -4.18 5.12 4.28
CA LYS A 42 -5.62 5.33 4.08
C LYS A 42 -6.13 6.48 4.92
N LYS A 43 -5.70 6.59 6.19
CA LYS A 43 -6.04 7.73 7.06
C LYS A 43 -5.47 9.04 6.55
N GLU A 44 -4.28 8.99 5.94
CA GLU A 44 -3.64 10.14 5.30
C GLU A 44 -4.15 10.42 3.87
N GLU A 45 -5.14 9.66 3.38
CA GLU A 45 -5.68 9.76 2.01
C GLU A 45 -4.63 9.62 0.89
N LYS A 46 -3.48 9.04 1.20
CA LYS A 46 -2.38 8.78 0.26
C LYS A 46 -2.61 7.56 -0.61
N ILE A 47 -3.52 6.66 -0.20
CA ILE A 47 -3.96 5.54 -1.02
C ILE A 47 -5.48 5.58 -1.19
N VAL A 48 -5.95 5.23 -2.38
CA VAL A 48 -7.36 5.15 -2.76
C VAL A 48 -7.71 3.70 -3.07
N SER A 49 -8.95 3.30 -2.75
CA SER A 49 -9.46 1.97 -3.04
C SER A 49 -10.41 2.05 -4.24
N PRO A 50 -9.92 1.95 -5.48
CA PRO A 50 -10.74 2.06 -6.70
C PRO A 50 -11.72 0.88 -6.83
N LYS A 51 -11.35 -0.28 -6.27
CA LYS A 51 -12.04 -1.55 -6.40
C LYS A 51 -11.97 -2.26 -5.06
N ARG A 52 -13.03 -2.99 -4.72
CA ARG A 52 -13.14 -3.69 -3.43
C ARG A 52 -11.92 -4.62 -3.22
N CYS A 53 -11.20 -4.44 -2.11
CA CYS A 53 -9.94 -5.09 -1.75
C CYS A 53 -8.66 -4.64 -2.47
N PHE A 54 -8.71 -3.62 -3.31
CA PHE A 54 -7.54 -3.10 -4.00
C PHE A 54 -7.19 -1.70 -3.52
N TRP A 55 -5.91 -1.38 -3.50
CA TRP A 55 -5.38 -0.11 -3.04
C TRP A 55 -4.36 0.38 -4.05
N GLU A 56 -4.47 1.64 -4.45
CA GLU A 56 -3.50 2.32 -5.31
C GLU A 56 -3.06 3.62 -4.64
N ILE A 57 -1.92 4.17 -5.05
CA ILE A 57 -1.51 5.49 -4.56
C ILE A 57 -2.45 6.56 -5.11
N ASN A 58 -2.90 7.47 -4.25
CA ASN A 58 -3.61 8.67 -4.66
C ASN A 58 -2.56 9.65 -5.21
N LYS A 59 -2.26 9.55 -6.51
CA LYS A 59 -1.51 10.58 -7.22
C LYS A 59 -2.45 11.77 -7.43
N ALA A 60 -2.59 12.58 -6.39
CA ALA A 60 -3.07 13.95 -6.53
C ALA A 60 -2.01 14.80 -7.23
#